data_AF-A0A1Y3SLC1-F1
#
_entry.id   AF-A0A1Y3SLC1-F1
#
_cell.length_a   1.000
_cell.length_b   1.000
_cell.length_c   1.000
_cell.angle_alpha   90.00
_cell.angle_beta   90.00
_cell.angle_gamma   90.00
#
_symmetry.space_group_name_H-M   'P 1'
#
loop_
_entity.id
_entity.type
_entity.pdbx_description
1 polymer ?
#
loop_
_entity_poly.entity_id
_entity_poly.type
_entity_poly.pdbx_seq_one_letter_code
_entity_poly.pdbx_strand_id
1 'polypeptide(L)'
;TCPACGHCFESLFDVGGVGVTVADPDMADAIRALDADGQAIVLLHYFAEWPDGRIGTHLGIPRSTVQFRRNAALRLLRGLLEGRCGQ
;
A
#
# COMPACT_ATOMS: atom_id res chain seq x y z
N THR A 1 8.37 8.77 19.83
CA THR A 1 9.54 7.88 19.78
C THR A 1 9.53 7.02 21.02
N CYS A 2 9.64 5.69 20.87
CA CYS A 2 9.62 4.77 22.02
C CYS A 2 11.07 4.52 22.50
N PRO A 3 11.39 4.75 23.79
CA PRO A 3 12.77 4.72 24.30
C PRO A 3 13.38 3.32 24.46
N ALA A 4 12.66 2.24 24.09
CA ALA A 4 13.10 0.86 24.32
C ALA A 4 13.67 0.14 23.08
N CYS A 5 13.43 0.61 21.86
CA CYS A 5 13.71 -0.20 20.66
C CYS A 5 14.32 0.52 19.44
N GLY A 6 14.50 1.84 19.44
CA GLY A 6 15.27 2.55 18.40
C GLY A 6 14.77 2.41 16.95
N HIS A 7 13.66 1.70 16.68
CA HIS A 7 13.22 1.35 15.33
C HIS A 7 11.69 1.32 15.12
N CYS A 8 10.89 1.98 15.96
CA CYS A 8 9.44 2.11 15.69
C CYS A 8 9.19 3.16 14.58
N PHE A 9 9.57 2.85 13.34
CA PHE A 9 9.13 3.61 12.19
C PHE A 9 7.74 3.09 11.78
N GLU A 10 6.70 3.75 12.29
CA GLU A 10 5.33 3.51 11.84
C GLU A 10 4.89 4.67 10.94
N SER A 11 4.60 4.38 9.68
CA SER A 11 4.01 5.31 8.74
C SER A 11 2.50 5.12 8.71
N LEU A 12 1.76 6.16 9.11
CA LEU A 12 0.31 6.18 9.01
C LEU A 12 -0.10 6.73 7.64
N PHE A 13 -0.96 5.97 6.96
CA PHE A 13 -1.60 6.37 5.71
C PHE A 13 -3.10 6.48 5.93
N ASP A 14 -3.67 7.63 5.61
CA ASP A 14 -5.12 7.80 5.56
C ASP A 14 -5.62 7.51 4.14
N VAL A 15 -6.48 6.51 4.00
CA VAL A 15 -7.11 6.14 2.74
C VAL A 15 -8.61 6.23 2.89
N GLY A 16 -9.19 7.35 2.44
CA GLY A 16 -10.66 7.51 2.42
C GLY A 16 -11.31 7.35 3.80
N GLY A 17 -10.61 7.76 4.87
CA GLY A 17 -11.05 7.61 6.25
C GLY A 17 -10.68 6.27 6.91
N VAL A 18 -9.90 5.42 6.24
CA VAL A 18 -9.29 4.22 6.83
C VAL A 18 -7.82 4.50 7.10
N GLY A 19 -7.47 4.61 8.39
CA GLY A 19 -6.08 4.76 8.83
C GLY A 19 -5.35 3.42 8.82
N VAL A 20 -4.35 3.29 7.96
CA VAL A 20 -3.51 2.10 7.82
C VAL A 20 -2.10 2.40 8.30
N THR A 21 -1.57 1.55 9.18
CA THR A 21 -0.23 1.74 9.74
C THR A 21 0.76 0.75 9.11
N VAL A 22 1.83 1.27 8.53
CA VAL A 22 2.91 0.49 7.90
C VAL A 22 4.16 0.61 8.76
N ALA A 23 4.59 -0.49 9.37
CA ALA A 23 5.76 -0.52 10.26
C ALA A 23 7.11 -0.71 9.52
N ASP A 24 7.07 -0.79 8.19
CA ASP A 24 8.25 -1.05 7.36
C ASP A 24 8.55 0.19 6.48
N PRO A 25 9.73 0.82 6.63
CA PRO A 25 10.07 2.04 5.92
C PRO A 25 10.21 1.83 4.41
N ASP A 26 10.77 0.70 3.98
CA ASP A 26 10.94 0.35 2.57
C ASP A 26 9.59 0.13 1.88
N MET A 27 8.64 -0.50 2.58
CA MET A 27 7.28 -0.70 2.11
C MET A 27 6.51 0.61 2.10
N ALA A 28 6.67 1.47 3.11
CA ALA A 28 6.06 2.80 3.14
C ALA A 28 6.57 3.68 1.99
N ASP A 29 7.86 3.62 1.67
CA ASP A 29 8.45 4.34 0.53
C ASP A 29 7.93 3.80 -0.80
N ALA A 30 7.90 2.47 -0.97
CA ALA A 30 7.36 1.83 -2.16
C ALA A 30 5.87 2.15 -2.37
N ILE A 31 5.09 2.22 -1.30
CA ILE A 31 3.68 2.64 -1.35
C ILE A 31 3.59 4.12 -1.73
N ARG A 32 4.41 4.99 -1.14
CA ARG A 32 4.45 6.43 -1.50
C ARG A 32 4.81 6.67 -2.96
N ALA A 33 5.58 5.79 -3.59
CA ALA A 33 5.90 5.85 -5.01
C ALA A 33 4.71 5.49 -5.93
N LEU A 34 3.64 4.88 -5.40
CA LEU A 34 2.41 4.61 -6.14
C LEU A 34 1.53 5.86 -6.23
N ASP A 35 0.68 5.91 -7.26
CA ASP A 35 -0.41 6.89 -7.35
C ASP A 35 -1.42 6.70 -6.22
N ALA A 36 -2.16 7.75 -5.83
CA ALA A 36 -3.10 7.75 -4.70
C ALA A 36 -4.10 6.59 -4.76
N ASP A 37 -4.59 6.26 -5.96
CA ASP A 37 -5.47 5.13 -6.18
C ASP A 37 -4.79 3.76 -5.96
N GLY A 38 -3.50 3.65 -6.34
CA GLY A 38 -2.70 2.45 -6.13
C GLY A 38 -2.38 2.23 -4.65
N GLN A 39 -2.06 3.31 -3.94
CA GLN A 39 -1.87 3.31 -2.48
C GLN A 39 -3.13 2.79 -1.80
N ALA A 40 -4.29 3.36 -2.16
CA ALA A 40 -5.56 2.99 -1.57
C ALA A 40 -5.86 1.51 -1.72
N ILE A 41 -5.67 0.96 -2.92
CA ILE A 41 -5.94 -0.45 -3.20
C ILE A 41 -4.98 -1.37 -2.44
N VAL A 42 -3.68 -1.06 -2.40
CA VAL A 42 -2.71 -1.89 -1.67
C VAL A 42 -2.97 -1.85 -0.17
N LEU A 43 -3.16 -0.65 0.39
CA LEU A 43 -3.41 -0.46 1.82
C LEU A 43 -4.71 -1.15 2.25
N LEU A 44 -5.81 -0.92 1.52
CA LEU A 44 -7.10 -1.56 1.84
C LEU A 44 -7.06 -3.08 1.65
N HIS A 45 -6.39 -3.58 0.60
CA HIS A 45 -6.38 -5.01 0.30
C HIS A 45 -5.47 -5.81 1.25
N TYR A 46 -4.24 -5.35 1.46
CA TYR A 46 -3.23 -6.09 2.21
C TYR A 46 -3.24 -5.81 3.71
N PHE A 47 -3.58 -4.58 4.12
CA PHE A 47 -3.56 -4.21 5.54
C PHE A 47 -4.94 -4.18 6.17
N ALA A 48 -5.97 -3.75 5.43
CA ALA A 48 -7.35 -3.79 5.93
C ALA A 48 -8.07 -5.10 5.56
N GLU A 49 -7.44 -6.00 4.81
CA GLU A 49 -8.00 -7.28 4.34
C GLU A 49 -9.30 -7.12 3.51
N TRP A 50 -9.47 -5.96 2.84
CA TRP A 50 -10.67 -5.71 2.07
C TRP A 50 -10.65 -6.47 0.74
N PRO A 51 -11.76 -7.13 0.37
CA PRO A 51 -11.87 -7.76 -0.93
C PRO A 51 -12.00 -6.72 -2.05
N ASP A 52 -11.51 -7.04 -3.25
CA ASP A 52 -11.52 -6.14 -4.43
C ASP A 52 -12.90 -5.48 -4.67
N GLY A 53 -13.98 -6.21 -4.39
CA GLY A 53 -15.35 -5.70 -4.54
C GLY A 53 -15.70 -4.59 -3.56
N ARG A 54 -15.32 -4.72 -2.28
CA ARG A 54 -15.49 -3.67 -1.25
C ARG A 54 -14.66 -2.44 -1.59
N ILE A 55 -13.42 -2.64 -2.05
CA ILE A 55 -12.51 -1.57 -2.45
C ILE A 55 -13.09 -0.79 -3.63
N GLY A 56 -13.61 -1.49 -4.65
CA GLY A 56 -14.25 -0.85 -5.80
C GLY A 56 -15.46 -0.01 -5.40
N THR A 57 -16.32 -0.53 -4.52
CA THR A 57 -17.45 0.25 -3.99
C THR A 57 -17.00 1.47 -3.19
N HIS A 58 -15.95 1.34 -2.37
CA HIS A 58 -15.44 2.43 -1.55
C HIS A 58 -14.78 3.54 -2.38
N LEU A 59 -14.03 3.17 -3.41
CA LEU A 59 -13.37 4.12 -4.33
C LEU A 59 -14.29 4.60 -5.46
N GLY A 60 -15.50 4.04 -5.59
CA GLY A 60 -16.43 4.35 -6.67
C GLY A 60 -15.97 3.87 -8.06
N ILE A 61 -15.08 2.87 -8.12
CA ILE A 61 -14.52 2.35 -9.38
C ILE A 61 -14.90 0.89 -9.62
N PRO A 62 -14.99 0.44 -10.89
CA PRO A 62 -15.27 -0.95 -11.21
C PRO A 62 -14.23 -1.91 -10.63
N ARG A 63 -14.66 -3.13 -10.27
CA ARG A 63 -13.77 -4.20 -9.79
C ARG A 63 -12.62 -4.50 -10.77
N SER A 64 -12.89 -4.44 -12.07
CA SER A 64 -11.87 -4.62 -13.12
C SER A 64 -10.76 -3.56 -13.03
N THR A 65 -11.12 -2.31 -12.73
CA THR A 65 -10.17 -1.21 -12.49
C THR A 65 -9.36 -1.45 -11.22
N VAL A 66 -10.01 -1.92 -10.14
CA VAL A 66 -9.31 -2.30 -8.90
C VAL A 66 -8.26 -3.38 -9.19
N GLN A 67 -8.62 -4.43 -9.94
CA GLN A 67 -7.72 -5.51 -10.29
C GLN A 67 -6.55 -5.06 -11.17
N PHE A 68 -6.82 -4.23 -12.18
CA PHE A 68 -5.77 -3.67 -13.03
C PHE A 68 -4.76 -2.85 -12.21
N ARG A 69 -5.27 -1.97 -11.36
CA ARG A 69 -4.44 -1.11 -10.50
C ARG A 69 -3.69 -1.90 -9.44
N ARG A 70 -4.30 -2.94 -8.85
CA ARG A 70 -3.61 -3.88 -7.95
C ARG A 70 -2.43 -4.56 -8.65
N ASN A 71 -2.63 -5.04 -9.88
CA ASN A 71 -1.56 -5.65 -10.66
C ASN A 71 -0.47 -4.65 -11.04
N ALA A 72 -0.82 -3.40 -11.34
CA ALA A 72 0.16 -2.35 -11.59
C ALA A 72 0.98 -2.03 -10.34
N ALA A 73 0.34 -1.90 -9.18
CA ALA A 73 1.00 -1.70 -7.90
C ALA A 73 1.94 -2.86 -7.55
N LEU A 74 1.50 -4.11 -7.74
CA LEU A 74 2.36 -5.28 -7.54
C LEU A 74 3.56 -5.32 -8.47
N ARG A 75 3.41 -4.90 -9.74
CA ARG A 75 4.55 -4.79 -10.67
C ARG A 75 5.55 -3.75 -10.20
N LEU A 76 5.09 -2.62 -9.68
CA LEU A 76 5.96 -1.56 -9.15
C LEU A 76 6.65 -2.02 -7.86
N LEU A 77 5.93 -2.63 -6.91
CA LEU A 77 6.52 -3.20 -5.70
C LEU A 77 7.55 -4.28 -6.05
N ARG A 78 7.25 -5.17 -6.99
CA ARG A 78 8.21 -6.16 -7.48
C ARG A 78 9.43 -5.49 -8.10
N GLY A 79 9.26 -4.50 -8.96
CA GLY A 79 10.38 -3.75 -9.53
C GLY A 79 11.27 -3.07 -8.47
N LEU A 80 10.68 -2.54 -7.41
CA LEU A 80 11.43 -1.94 -6.29
C LEU A 80 12.14 -3.00 -5.42
N LEU A 81 11.52 -4.16 -5.20
CA LEU A 81 12.10 -5.27 -4.44
C LEU A 81 13.19 -6.02 -5.23
N GLU A 82 12.94 -6.27 -6.51
CA GLU A 82 13.87 -6.96 -7.42
C GLU A 82 15.01 -6.03 -7.85
N GLY A 83 14.75 -4.73 -8.05
CA GLY A 83 15.76 -3.71 -8.36
C GLY A 83 16.71 -3.36 -7.20
N ARG A 84 16.43 -3.84 -5.99
CA ARG A 84 17.33 -3.74 -4.83
C ARG A 84 18.20 -4.98 -4.62
N CYS A 85 18.08 -6.02 -5.47
CA CYS A 85 19.00 -7.15 -5.51
C CYS A 85 20.02 -6.96 -6.64
N GLY A 86 20.89 -5.96 -6.49
CA GLY A 86 21.86 -5.60 -7.52
C GLY A 86 22.83 -4.48 -7.12
N GLN A 87 23.22 -4.41 -5.84
CA GLN A 87 24.36 -3.60 -5.42
C GLN A 87 25.22 -4.36 -4.41
#